data_AF-A0A6I6H2W0-F1
#
_entry.id   AF-A0A6I6H2W0-F1
#
_cell.length_a   1.000
_cell.length_b   1.000
_cell.length_c   1.000
_cell.angle_alpha   90.00
_cell.angle_beta   90.00
_cell.angle_gamma   90.00
#
_symmetry.space_group_name_H-M   'P 1'
#
loop_
_entity.id
_entity.type
_entity.pdbx_description
1 polymer ?
#
loop_
_entity_poly.entity_id
_entity_poly.type
_entity_poly.pdbx_seq_one_letter_code
_entity_poly.pdbx_strand_id
1 'polypeptide(L)'
;MEDTITCPKCYMENAYHDGVVFACPDCDFEWYTDAKTLSTSYYLDGYSKFEELTKLKVPFFKLEHGKLYDCKVEHENGIEETSIIPLAFQKGKNLQFILTDARRLFTNNPTYVREIINMDYSYISNDGIRADYPFEYEALTIVCSTKNDKTIICYSGSVYFDFKRTDEI
;
A
#
# COMPACT_ATOMS: atom_id res chain seq x y z
N MET A 1 -6.95 -35.84 26.56
CA MET A 1 -5.94 -34.86 26.97
C MET A 1 -6.42 -33.55 26.40
N GLU A 2 -6.83 -32.61 27.24
CA GLU A 2 -7.16 -31.25 26.78
C GLU A 2 -5.84 -30.61 26.37
N ASP A 3 -5.68 -30.32 25.09
CA ASP A 3 -4.51 -29.59 24.58
C ASP A 3 -4.61 -28.16 25.11
N THR A 4 -3.88 -27.87 26.19
CA THR A 4 -3.74 -26.52 26.74
C THR A 4 -2.91 -25.68 25.77
N ILE A 5 -3.47 -24.56 25.32
CA ILE A 5 -2.77 -23.66 24.38
C ILE A 5 -1.94 -22.65 25.18
N THR A 6 -0.65 -22.60 24.90
CA THR A 6 0.28 -21.63 25.50
C THR A 6 0.27 -20.31 24.73
N CYS A 7 0.13 -19.18 25.42
CA CYS A 7 0.25 -17.87 24.81
C CYS A 7 1.70 -17.60 24.36
N PRO A 8 1.96 -17.22 23.10
CA PRO A 8 3.32 -16.98 22.62
C PRO A 8 3.94 -15.68 23.17
N LYS A 9 3.14 -14.80 23.77
CA LYS A 9 3.60 -13.50 24.30
C LYS A 9 3.95 -13.55 25.78
N CYS A 10 3.10 -14.16 26.61
CA CYS A 10 3.32 -14.23 28.06
C CYS A 10 3.60 -15.65 28.59
N TYR A 11 3.56 -16.67 27.71
CA TYR A 11 3.86 -18.08 28.02
C TYR A 11 2.91 -18.75 29.02
N MET A 12 1.75 -18.15 29.29
CA MET A 12 0.70 -18.75 30.12
C MET A 12 -0.07 -19.82 29.34
N GLU A 13 -0.42 -20.93 30.01
CA GLU A 13 -1.09 -22.11 29.41
C GLU A 13 -2.62 -22.10 29.58
N ASN A 14 -3.24 -20.94 29.38
CA ASN A 14 -4.69 -20.73 29.55
C ASN A 14 -5.32 -20.00 28.37
N ALA A 15 -4.64 -19.95 27.23
CA ALA A 15 -5.21 -19.37 26.03
C ALA A 15 -6.33 -20.25 25.48
N TYR A 16 -7.30 -19.62 24.85
CA TYR A 16 -8.46 -20.31 24.30
C TYR A 16 -8.77 -19.82 22.90
N HIS A 17 -9.41 -20.66 22.09
CA HIS A 17 -9.94 -20.26 20.80
C HIS A 17 -11.38 -19.73 20.98
N ASP A 18 -11.65 -18.48 20.60
CA ASP A 18 -12.96 -17.83 20.79
C ASP A 18 -13.97 -18.13 19.65
N GLY A 19 -13.55 -18.90 18.65
CA GLY A 19 -14.30 -19.19 17.44
C GLY A 19 -13.77 -18.47 16.20
N VAL A 20 -12.89 -17.48 16.38
CA VAL A 20 -12.24 -16.71 15.32
C VAL A 20 -10.72 -16.69 15.49
N VAL A 21 -10.23 -16.41 16.72
CA VAL A 21 -8.82 -16.29 17.08
C VAL A 21 -8.51 -17.08 18.35
N PHE A 22 -7.22 -17.30 18.61
CA PHE A 22 -6.73 -17.61 19.95
C PHE A 22 -6.58 -16.32 20.73
N ALA A 23 -7.13 -16.28 21.93
CA ALA A 23 -7.04 -15.14 22.84
C ALA A 23 -6.37 -15.55 24.16
N CYS A 24 -5.52 -14.66 24.68
CA CYS A 24 -4.92 -14.82 26.01
C CYS A 24 -5.62 -13.90 27.02
N PRO A 25 -6.25 -14.44 28.07
CA PRO A 25 -6.98 -13.64 29.06
C PRO A 25 -6.07 -12.83 30.00
N ASP A 26 -4.77 -13.14 30.07
CA ASP A 26 -3.83 -12.45 30.97
C ASP A 26 -3.17 -11.22 30.35
N CYS A 27 -3.00 -11.20 29.03
CA CYS A 27 -2.26 -10.14 28.35
C CYS A 27 -2.96 -9.56 27.11
N ASP A 28 -4.23 -9.92 26.92
CA ASP A 28 -5.11 -9.52 25.82
C ASP A 28 -4.47 -9.72 24.43
N PHE A 29 -3.59 -10.71 24.30
CA PHE A 29 -2.94 -11.03 23.03
C PHE A 29 -3.80 -11.99 22.22
N GLU A 30 -4.04 -11.65 20.97
CA GLU A 30 -4.85 -12.44 20.02
C GLU A 30 -3.98 -12.91 18.84
N TRP A 31 -4.11 -14.18 18.43
CA TRP A 31 -3.36 -14.77 17.30
C TRP A 31 -4.13 -15.90 16.61
N TYR A 32 -3.68 -16.33 15.43
CA TYR A 32 -4.27 -17.43 14.66
C TYR A 32 -3.30 -18.63 14.62
N THR A 33 -3.78 -19.88 14.62
CA THR A 33 -2.92 -21.09 14.48
C THR A 33 -2.49 -21.38 13.06
N ASP A 34 -3.28 -20.95 12.09
CA ASP A 34 -2.87 -21.03 10.69
C ASP A 34 -1.77 -19.99 10.51
N ALA A 35 -0.74 -20.33 9.73
CA ALA A 35 0.42 -19.49 9.40
C ALA A 35 0.02 -18.25 8.56
N LYS A 36 -0.86 -17.44 9.15
CA LYS A 36 -1.41 -16.15 8.76
C LYS A 36 -1.40 -15.23 9.98
N THR A 37 -0.37 -15.35 10.81
CA THR A 37 0.13 -14.26 11.66
C THR A 37 0.81 -13.18 10.79
N LEU A 38 0.16 -12.79 9.69
CA LEU A 38 0.57 -11.83 8.67
C LEU A 38 -0.73 -11.24 8.14
N SER A 39 -1.13 -10.06 8.65
CA SER A 39 -2.02 -9.10 7.97
C SER A 39 -2.60 -8.01 8.90
N THR A 40 -2.30 -8.01 10.20
CA THR A 40 -2.75 -6.90 11.06
C THR A 40 -1.59 -6.05 11.58
N SER A 41 -0.52 -6.63 12.12
CA SER A 41 0.62 -5.85 12.61
C SER A 41 1.40 -5.14 11.51
N TYR A 42 1.62 -5.79 10.36
CA TYR A 42 2.30 -5.21 9.19
C TYR A 42 1.49 -4.05 8.58
N TYR A 43 0.17 -4.23 8.46
CA TYR A 43 -0.73 -3.19 7.99
C TYR A 43 -0.85 -2.02 8.98
N LEU A 44 -0.91 -2.29 10.29
CA LEU A 44 -0.97 -1.25 11.32
C LEU A 44 0.34 -0.45 11.41
N ASP A 45 1.50 -1.11 11.34
CA ASP A 45 2.81 -0.44 11.33
C ASP A 45 3.02 0.35 10.04
N GLY A 46 2.67 -0.25 8.89
CA GLY A 46 2.68 0.41 7.58
C GLY A 46 1.78 1.64 7.52
N TYR A 47 0.55 1.53 8.01
CA TYR A 47 -0.40 2.63 8.11
C TYR A 47 0.13 3.75 9.00
N SER A 48 0.63 3.42 10.19
CA SER A 48 1.16 4.42 11.13
C SER A 48 2.34 5.19 10.54
N LYS A 49 3.27 4.48 9.87
CA LYS A 49 4.39 5.09 9.15
C LYS A 49 3.92 5.97 8.00
N PHE A 50 2.96 5.49 7.20
CA PHE A 50 2.36 6.26 6.13
C PHE A 50 1.72 7.54 6.66
N GLU A 51 0.90 7.46 7.70
CA GLU A 51 0.21 8.60 8.32
C GLU A 51 1.19 9.69 8.75
N GLU A 52 2.28 9.32 9.44
CA GLU A 52 3.33 10.26 9.85
C GLU A 52 4.00 10.93 8.65
N LEU A 53 4.28 10.18 7.59
CA LEU A 53 4.88 10.72 6.38
C LEU A 53 3.95 11.70 5.65
N THR A 54 2.62 11.48 5.69
CA THR A 54 1.64 12.40 5.06
C THR A 54 1.60 13.78 5.72
N LYS A 55 2.01 13.89 7.01
CA LYS A 55 2.06 15.15 7.78
C LYS A 55 3.19 16.07 7.31
N LEU A 56 4.17 15.55 6.58
CA LEU A 56 5.27 16.34 6.04
C LEU A 56 4.79 17.29 4.93
N LYS A 57 5.28 18.53 4.95
CA LYS A 57 4.88 19.57 3.97
C LYS A 57 5.54 19.43 2.59
N VAL A 58 6.61 18.66 2.51
CA VAL A 58 7.38 18.44 1.28
C VAL A 58 7.76 16.97 1.17
N PRO A 59 7.73 16.39 -0.04
CA PRO A 59 8.22 15.05 -0.26
C PRO A 59 9.75 14.99 -0.21
N PHE A 60 10.31 13.83 0.14
CA PHE A 60 11.75 13.61 0.15
C PHE A 60 12.34 13.56 -1.26
N PHE A 61 11.57 13.06 -2.22
CA PHE A 61 11.92 13.05 -3.63
C PHE A 61 10.66 13.08 -4.49
N LYS A 62 10.82 13.28 -5.79
CA LYS A 62 9.74 13.17 -6.77
C LYS A 62 10.25 12.36 -7.95
N LEU A 63 9.48 11.36 -8.34
CA LEU A 63 9.61 10.77 -9.66
C LEU A 63 9.00 11.71 -10.69
N GLU A 64 9.39 11.55 -11.96
CA GLU A 64 8.87 12.38 -13.04
C GLU A 64 7.40 12.03 -13.28
N HIS A 65 6.53 13.05 -13.20
CA HIS A 65 5.10 12.88 -13.37
C HIS A 65 4.75 12.34 -14.76
N GLY A 66 3.84 11.37 -14.81
CA GLY A 66 3.36 10.78 -16.06
C GLY A 66 4.33 9.83 -16.75
N LYS A 67 5.51 9.58 -16.17
CA LYS A 67 6.50 8.63 -16.72
C LYS A 67 6.31 7.24 -16.17
N LEU A 68 6.54 6.24 -17.04
CA LEU A 68 6.49 4.84 -16.66
C LEU A 68 7.80 4.43 -15.98
N TYR A 69 7.67 3.72 -14.87
CA TYR A 69 8.77 3.11 -14.14
C TYR A 69 8.51 1.63 -13.95
N ASP A 70 9.50 0.79 -14.27
CA ASP A 70 9.57 -0.55 -13.72
C ASP A 70 10.18 -0.45 -12.32
N CYS A 71 9.65 -1.22 -11.37
CA CYS A 71 10.08 -1.17 -9.98
C CYS A 71 9.77 -2.50 -9.28
N LYS A 72 10.17 -2.58 -8.01
CA LYS A 72 9.74 -3.65 -7.13
C LYS A 72 8.81 -3.11 -6.08
N VAL A 73 7.91 -3.95 -5.61
CA VAL A 73 7.09 -3.69 -4.45
C VAL A 73 7.26 -4.80 -3.43
N GLU A 74 7.49 -4.41 -2.19
CA GLU A 74 7.55 -5.29 -1.03
C GLU A 74 6.18 -5.27 -0.34
N HIS A 75 5.55 -6.44 -0.31
CA HIS A 75 4.33 -6.73 0.42
C HIS A 75 4.63 -7.73 1.55
N GLU A 76 3.63 -8.04 2.38
CA GLU A 76 3.75 -9.05 3.43
C GLU A 76 4.14 -10.45 2.89
N ASN A 77 3.76 -10.76 1.65
CA ASN A 77 3.97 -12.06 1.03
C ASN A 77 5.30 -12.15 0.25
N GLY A 78 6.09 -11.07 0.24
CA GLY A 78 7.38 -11.01 -0.43
C GLY A 78 7.49 -9.83 -1.39
N ILE A 79 8.50 -9.92 -2.26
CA ILE A 79 8.86 -8.89 -3.22
C ILE A 79 8.43 -9.35 -4.61
N GLU A 80 7.72 -8.48 -5.33
CA GLU A 80 7.34 -8.70 -6.73
C GLU A 80 7.82 -7.55 -7.63
N GLU A 81 7.99 -7.85 -8.92
CA GLU A 81 8.22 -6.83 -9.93
C GLU A 81 6.88 -6.26 -10.40
N THR A 82 6.84 -4.94 -10.57
CA THR A 82 5.65 -4.23 -11.02
C THR A 82 6.04 -2.98 -11.80
N SER A 83 5.04 -2.24 -12.26
CA SER A 83 5.25 -0.96 -12.93
C SER A 83 4.33 0.10 -12.37
N ILE A 84 4.83 1.33 -12.31
CA ILE A 84 4.06 2.46 -11.81
C ILE A 84 4.15 3.68 -12.73
N ILE A 85 3.14 4.53 -12.66
CA ILE A 85 3.20 5.91 -13.18
C ILE A 85 2.92 6.88 -12.03
N PRO A 86 3.87 7.77 -11.67
CA PRO A 86 3.63 8.82 -10.70
C PRO A 86 2.58 9.81 -11.23
N LEU A 87 1.52 10.05 -10.46
CA LEU A 87 0.44 10.96 -10.83
C LEU A 87 0.61 12.28 -10.06
N ALA A 88 -0.43 12.77 -9.40
CA ALA A 88 -0.44 14.07 -8.76
C ALA A 88 -0.01 14.00 -7.29
N PHE A 89 0.80 14.97 -6.86
CA PHE A 89 1.02 15.28 -5.45
C PHE A 89 -0.07 16.21 -4.92
N GLN A 90 -0.48 16.02 -3.66
CA GLN A 90 -1.23 17.03 -2.94
C GLN A 90 -0.34 18.24 -2.67
N LYS A 91 -0.83 19.44 -3.01
CA LYS A 91 -0.09 20.69 -2.81
C LYS A 91 0.34 20.85 -1.35
N GLY A 92 1.64 21.03 -1.14
CA GLY A 92 2.21 21.28 0.19
C GLY A 92 2.15 20.07 1.13
N LYS A 93 2.11 18.85 0.59
CA LYS A 93 2.22 17.61 1.36
C LYS A 93 3.14 16.58 0.71
N ASN A 94 3.67 15.67 1.52
CA ASN A 94 4.29 14.43 1.07
C ASN A 94 3.21 13.36 0.86
N LEU A 95 2.30 13.61 -0.07
CA LEU A 95 1.19 12.73 -0.38
C LEU A 95 0.94 12.79 -1.89
N GLN A 96 0.86 11.64 -2.55
CA GLN A 96 0.64 11.55 -3.98
C GLN A 96 -0.22 10.35 -4.33
N PHE A 97 -0.80 10.38 -5.52
CA PHE A 97 -1.29 9.19 -6.19
C PHE A 97 -0.20 8.59 -7.09
N ILE A 98 -0.17 7.27 -7.18
CA ILE A 98 0.51 6.55 -8.24
C ILE A 98 -0.46 5.58 -8.90
N LEU A 99 -0.31 5.34 -10.19
CA LEU A 99 -0.96 4.24 -10.89
C LEU A 99 -0.09 2.99 -10.78
N THR A 100 -0.62 1.87 -10.32
CA THR A 100 0.07 0.56 -10.24
C THR A 100 -0.27 -0.31 -11.44
N ASP A 101 0.55 -1.34 -11.68
CA ASP A 101 0.44 -2.21 -12.85
C ASP A 101 0.33 -1.41 -14.17
N ALA A 102 1.04 -0.28 -14.18
CA ALA A 102 0.79 0.80 -15.12
C ALA A 102 1.13 0.42 -16.56
N ARG A 103 2.11 -0.47 -16.76
CA ARG A 103 2.49 -1.03 -18.06
C ARG A 103 1.32 -1.79 -18.68
N ARG A 104 0.72 -2.75 -17.96
CA ARG A 104 -0.42 -3.52 -18.46
C ARG A 104 -1.60 -2.59 -18.75
N LEU A 105 -1.86 -1.62 -17.88
CA LEU A 105 -2.94 -0.64 -18.08
C LEU A 105 -2.70 0.24 -19.30
N PHE A 106 -1.48 0.72 -19.50
CA PHE A 106 -1.15 1.54 -20.66
C PHE A 106 -1.25 0.74 -21.96
N THR A 107 -0.81 -0.53 -21.96
CA THR A 107 -0.96 -1.42 -23.12
C THR A 107 -2.43 -1.65 -23.46
N ASN A 108 -3.28 -1.88 -22.46
CA ASN A 108 -4.68 -2.23 -22.68
C ASN A 108 -5.59 -1.02 -22.91
N ASN A 109 -5.31 0.10 -22.25
CA ASN A 109 -6.16 1.29 -22.22
C ASN A 109 -5.32 2.60 -22.26
N PRO A 110 -4.56 2.86 -23.34
CA PRO A 110 -3.61 3.98 -23.38
C PRO A 110 -4.27 5.36 -23.31
N THR A 111 -5.49 5.53 -23.84
CA THR A 111 -6.23 6.79 -23.76
C THR A 111 -6.58 7.12 -22.31
N TYR A 112 -7.12 6.13 -21.58
CA TYR A 112 -7.43 6.25 -20.16
C TYR A 112 -6.20 6.64 -19.33
N VAL A 113 -5.07 5.96 -19.55
CA VAL A 113 -3.82 6.29 -18.83
C VAL A 113 -3.35 7.70 -19.16
N ARG A 114 -3.53 8.20 -20.39
CA ARG A 114 -3.21 9.60 -20.70
C ARG A 114 -4.16 10.59 -20.06
N GLU A 115 -5.44 10.27 -19.95
CA GLU A 115 -6.42 11.14 -19.26
C GLU A 115 -6.06 11.28 -17.79
N ILE A 116 -5.79 10.17 -17.09
CA ILE A 116 -5.49 10.19 -15.65
C ILE A 116 -4.19 10.90 -15.33
N ILE A 117 -3.17 10.81 -16.19
CA ILE A 117 -1.93 11.58 -16.05
C ILE A 117 -2.24 13.08 -16.01
N ASN A 118 -3.21 13.55 -16.79
CA ASN A 118 -3.56 14.98 -16.84
C ASN A 118 -4.46 15.44 -15.68
N MET A 119 -4.92 14.55 -14.80
CA MET A 119 -5.78 14.89 -13.67
C MET A 119 -4.96 15.43 -12.49
N ASP A 120 -5.51 16.42 -11.79
CA ASP A 120 -4.93 16.88 -10.53
C ASP A 120 -5.32 15.99 -9.33
N TYR A 121 -4.67 16.21 -8.19
CA TYR A 121 -4.89 15.41 -6.98
C TYR A 121 -6.35 15.45 -6.51
N SER A 122 -6.99 16.61 -6.56
CA SER A 122 -8.37 16.78 -6.09
C SER A 122 -9.36 16.07 -6.99
N TYR A 123 -9.09 16.06 -8.29
CA TYR A 123 -9.87 15.32 -9.26
C TYR A 123 -9.73 13.81 -9.01
N ILE A 124 -8.50 13.27 -8.96
CA ILE A 124 -8.26 11.83 -8.69
C ILE A 124 -8.90 11.37 -7.37
N SER A 125 -8.87 12.22 -6.34
CA SER A 125 -9.46 11.94 -5.03
C SER A 125 -11.00 12.00 -5.00
N ASN A 126 -11.66 12.41 -6.10
CA ASN A 126 -13.11 12.57 -6.15
C ASN A 126 -13.80 11.23 -6.41
N ASP A 127 -14.64 10.80 -5.46
CA ASP A 127 -15.45 9.58 -5.56
C ASP A 127 -16.30 9.49 -6.84
N GLY A 128 -16.63 10.63 -7.47
CA GLY A 128 -17.38 10.69 -8.72
C GLY A 128 -16.68 10.04 -9.92
N ILE A 129 -15.34 9.97 -9.94
CA ILE A 129 -14.59 9.28 -10.99
C ILE A 129 -14.92 7.78 -11.02
N ARG A 130 -15.26 7.18 -9.87
CA ARG A 130 -15.53 5.73 -9.74
C ARG A 130 -16.73 5.29 -10.58
N ALA A 131 -17.66 6.20 -10.89
CA ALA A 131 -18.86 5.89 -11.67
C ALA A 131 -18.62 5.90 -13.20
N ASP A 132 -17.61 6.65 -13.67
CA ASP A 132 -17.39 6.90 -15.10
C ASP A 132 -16.40 5.92 -15.75
N TYR A 133 -15.65 5.13 -14.95
CA TYR A 133 -14.58 4.27 -15.46
C TYR A 133 -14.83 2.76 -15.22
N PRO A 134 -14.61 1.89 -16.22
CA PRO A 134 -15.06 0.49 -16.22
C PRO A 134 -14.19 -0.50 -15.40
N PHE A 135 -13.28 -0.01 -14.57
CA PHE A 135 -12.38 -0.82 -13.74
C PHE A 135 -12.43 -0.33 -12.28
N GLU A 136 -12.03 -1.15 -11.31
CA GLU A 136 -11.80 -0.70 -9.93
C GLU A 136 -10.63 0.31 -9.89
N TYR A 137 -10.93 1.54 -10.31
CA TYR A 137 -10.03 2.68 -10.52
C TYR A 137 -9.15 2.91 -9.29
N GLU A 138 -9.80 3.19 -8.16
CA GLU A 138 -9.79 2.27 -7.04
C GLU A 138 -8.45 1.68 -6.59
N ALA A 139 -8.36 0.40 -6.94
CA ALA A 139 -7.28 -0.49 -6.57
C ALA A 139 -6.01 -0.21 -7.40
N LEU A 140 -6.13 0.51 -8.52
CA LEU A 140 -5.03 0.79 -9.43
C LEU A 140 -4.40 2.15 -9.16
N THR A 141 -5.16 3.13 -8.67
CA THR A 141 -4.61 4.39 -8.15
C THR A 141 -4.52 4.35 -6.63
N ILE A 142 -3.30 4.24 -6.13
CA ILE A 142 -3.07 4.16 -4.68
C ILE A 142 -2.45 5.45 -4.15
N VAL A 143 -2.84 5.81 -2.92
CA VAL A 143 -2.27 6.94 -2.19
C VAL A 143 -0.97 6.50 -1.50
N CYS A 144 0.08 7.29 -1.70
CA CYS A 144 1.41 7.01 -1.21
C CYS A 144 2.15 8.25 -0.69
N SER A 145 3.18 8.01 0.10
CA SER A 145 4.14 9.00 0.58
C SER A 145 5.56 8.56 0.25
N THR A 146 6.45 9.54 0.07
CA THR A 146 7.87 9.26 -0.16
C THR A 146 8.62 9.14 1.16
N LYS A 147 9.67 8.31 1.19
CA LYS A 147 10.61 8.15 2.30
C LYS A 147 11.98 8.73 1.94
N ASN A 148 12.82 8.99 2.94
CA ASN A 148 14.16 9.55 2.77
C ASN A 148 15.17 8.59 2.11
N ASP A 149 14.88 7.30 2.12
CA ASP A 149 15.68 6.22 1.51
C ASP A 149 15.35 5.99 0.02
N LYS A 150 14.69 6.95 -0.63
CA LYS A 150 14.22 6.88 -2.03
C LYS A 150 13.20 5.77 -2.30
N THR A 151 12.45 5.35 -1.28
CA THR A 151 11.30 4.43 -1.43
C THR A 151 9.95 5.17 -1.33
N ILE A 152 8.89 4.56 -1.84
CA ILE A 152 7.52 5.05 -1.74
C ILE A 152 6.73 4.06 -0.89
N ILE A 153 6.04 4.51 0.16
CA ILE A 153 5.15 3.68 0.97
C ILE A 153 3.69 4.04 0.69
N CYS A 154 2.84 3.05 0.47
CA CYS A 154 1.42 3.26 0.29
C CYS A 154 0.64 3.09 1.60
N TYR A 155 -0.64 3.46 1.57
CA TYR A 155 -1.56 3.31 2.69
C TYR A 155 -1.57 1.89 3.31
N SER A 156 -1.43 0.84 2.49
CA SER A 156 -1.44 -0.56 2.97
C SER A 156 -0.12 -1.01 3.59
N GLY A 157 0.89 -0.13 3.65
CA GLY A 157 2.23 -0.45 4.15
C GLY A 157 3.16 -1.07 3.10
N SER A 158 2.70 -1.26 1.86
CA SER A 158 3.57 -1.78 0.80
C SER A 158 4.61 -0.74 0.39
N VAL A 159 5.83 -1.19 0.12
CA VAL A 159 6.97 -0.30 -0.17
C VAL A 159 7.45 -0.53 -1.59
N TYR A 160 7.44 0.52 -2.40
CA TYR A 160 7.95 0.53 -3.77
C TYR A 160 9.38 1.08 -3.80
N PHE A 161 10.25 0.44 -4.57
CA PHE A 161 11.68 0.75 -4.64
C PHE A 161 12.29 0.29 -5.98
N ASP A 162 13.60 0.53 -6.17
CA ASP A 162 14.33 0.17 -7.40
C ASP A 162 13.73 0.75 -8.70
N PHE A 163 13.26 1.99 -8.66
CA PHE A 163 12.61 2.66 -9.80
C PHE A 163 13.55 2.82 -11.01
N LYS A 164 13.17 2.25 -12.15
CA LYS A 164 13.85 2.36 -13.45
C LYS A 164 12.90 2.99 -14.46
N ARG A 165 13.20 4.22 -14.88
CA ARG A 165 12.40 4.92 -15.88
C ARG A 165 12.49 4.19 -17.22
N THR A 166 11.36 4.10 -17.92
CA THR A 166 11.27 3.56 -19.27
C THR A 166 10.89 4.66 -20.25
N ASP A 167 11.21 4.46 -21.53
CA ASP A 167 10.96 5.44 -22.60
C ASP A 167 9.58 5.28 -23.26
N GLU A 168 8.71 4.44 -22.70
CA GLU A 168 7.43 4.05 -23.32
C GLU A 168 6.30 5.09 -23.19
N ILE A 169 6.48 6.11 -22.34
CA ILE A 169 5.52 7.20 -22.08
C ILE A 169 6.27 8.53 -21.85
#